data_AF-A0A170UGY7-F1
#
_entry.id   AF-A0A170UGY7-F1
#
_cell.length_a   1.000
_cell.length_b   1.000
_cell.length_c   1.000
_cell.angle_alpha   90.00
_cell.angle_beta   90.00
_cell.angle_gamma   90.00
#
_symmetry.space_group_name_H-M   'P 1'
#
loop_
_entity.id
_entity.type
_entity.pdbx_description
1 polymer ?
#
loop_
_entity_poly.entity_id
_entity_poly.type
_entity_poly.pdbx_seq_one_letter_code
_entity_poly.pdbx_strand_id
1 'polypeptide(L)'
;KWPIDETKRGRDLGDFIRKQVKVKFTLGQLSKQVDESECEKTCIALERLANDHYRKRYARIDFSATGLTAEQCKGVLSDDFLQLLTENEKGIVRRLF
;
A
#
# COMPACT_ATOMS: atom_id res chain seq x y z
N LYS A 1 -8.28 10.92 2.18
CA LYS A 1 -8.51 10.02 3.33
C LYS A 1 -7.31 9.11 3.60
N TRP A 2 -6.56 8.64 2.60
CA TRP A 2 -5.33 7.87 2.86
C TRP A 2 -4.11 8.80 3.03
N PRO A 3 -3.47 8.81 4.22
CA PRO A 3 -2.22 9.52 4.44
C PRO A 3 -1.10 8.83 3.65
N ILE A 4 -0.06 9.60 3.34
CA ILE A 4 1.16 9.07 2.75
C ILE A 4 2.10 8.73 3.90
N ASP A 5 2.60 7.49 3.92
CA ASP A 5 3.65 7.09 4.85
C ASP A 5 5.03 7.45 4.27
N GLU A 6 5.63 8.53 4.78
CA GLU A 6 6.95 9.01 4.34
C GLU A 6 8.07 7.99 4.58
N THR A 7 7.85 7.01 5.47
CA THR A 7 8.82 5.95 5.74
C THR A 7 8.82 4.86 4.65
N LYS A 8 7.89 4.90 3.69
CA LYS A 8 7.71 3.88 2.64
C LYS A 8 7.68 4.52 1.25
N ARG A 9 8.69 5.30 0.91
CA ARG A 9 8.74 6.04 -0.36
C ARG A 9 8.71 5.07 -1.54
N GLY A 10 7.80 5.35 -2.47
CA GLY A 10 7.59 4.52 -3.66
C GLY A 10 6.86 3.19 -3.42
N ARG A 11 6.60 2.80 -2.17
CA ARG A 11 5.85 1.59 -1.80
C ARG A 11 4.57 1.90 -0.99
N ASP A 12 4.36 3.17 -0.64
CA ASP A 12 3.16 3.62 0.06
C ASP A 12 1.89 3.38 -0.77
N LEU A 13 0.89 2.79 -0.12
CA LEU A 13 -0.38 2.45 -0.75
C LEU A 13 -1.16 3.70 -1.16
N GLY A 14 -1.15 4.75 -0.33
CA GLY A 14 -1.87 5.99 -0.61
C GLY A 14 -1.31 6.70 -1.84
N ASP A 15 0.01 6.81 -1.94
CA ASP A 15 0.71 7.35 -3.11
C ASP A 15 0.44 6.49 -4.36
N PHE A 16 0.51 5.16 -4.25
CA PHE A 16 0.21 4.25 -5.35
C PHE A 16 -1.22 4.46 -5.88
N ILE A 17 -2.23 4.48 -5.00
CA ILE A 17 -3.63 4.70 -5.38
C ILE A 17 -3.78 6.04 -6.10
N ARG A 18 -3.19 7.12 -5.59
CA ARG A 18 -3.25 8.45 -6.23
C ARG A 18 -2.65 8.45 -7.63
N LYS A 19 -1.49 7.81 -7.81
CA LYS A 19 -0.83 7.67 -9.12
C LYS A 19 -1.72 6.91 -10.10
N GLN A 20 -2.29 5.78 -9.67
CA GLN A 20 -3.16 4.97 -10.53
C GLN A 20 -4.44 5.70 -10.93
N VAL A 21 -5.09 6.37 -9.98
CA VAL A 21 -6.26 7.22 -10.25
C VAL A 21 -5.90 8.31 -11.26
N LYS A 22 -4.78 9.02 -11.07
CA LYS A 22 -4.35 10.04 -12.02
C LYS A 22 -4.20 9.47 -13.43
N VAL A 23 -3.46 8.37 -13.59
CA VAL A 23 -3.24 7.72 -14.90
C VAL A 23 -4.57 7.32 -15.55
N LYS A 24 -5.42 6.57 -14.83
CA LYS A 24 -6.68 6.04 -15.36
C LYS A 24 -7.65 7.14 -15.77
N PHE A 25 -7.80 8.18 -14.95
CA PHE A 25 -8.73 9.28 -15.25
C PHE A 25 -8.18 10.25 -16.31
N THR A 26 -6.86 10.46 -16.39
CA THR A 26 -6.29 11.24 -17.52
C THR A 26 -6.45 10.54 -18.86
N LEU A 27 -6.36 9.20 -18.89
CA LEU A 27 -6.60 8.42 -20.11
C LEU A 27 -8.08 8.38 -20.51
N GLY A 28 -9.00 8.52 -19.55
CA GLY A 28 -10.44 8.54 -19.81
C GLY A 28 -10.91 9.68 -20.71
N GLN A 29 -10.27 10.86 -20.66
CA GLN A 29 -10.59 11.97 -21.56
C GLN A 29 -10.14 11.73 -23.02
N LEU A 30 -9.15 10.86 -23.22
CA LEU A 30 -8.60 10.51 -24.53
C LEU A 30 -9.14 9.18 -25.08
N SER A 31 -9.77 8.36 -24.23
CA SER A 31 -10.33 7.06 -24.61
C SER A 31 -11.74 7.21 -25.19
N LYS A 32 -11.96 6.68 -26.40
CA LYS A 32 -13.28 6.64 -27.05
C LYS A 32 -14.19 5.50 -26.56
N GLN A 33 -13.69 4.59 -25.73
CA GLN A 33 -14.44 3.50 -25.13
C GLN A 33 -14.07 3.40 -23.65
N VAL A 34 -14.82 4.11 -22.80
CA VAL A 34 -14.75 3.95 -21.35
C VAL A 34 -15.87 3.01 -20.95
N ASP A 35 -15.53 1.89 -20.31
CA ASP A 35 -16.51 1.01 -19.66
C ASP A 35 -17.00 1.70 -18.38
N GLU A 36 -18.19 2.29 -18.45
CA GLU A 36 -18.83 2.98 -17.34
C GLU A 36 -19.06 2.05 -16.13
N SER A 37 -19.36 0.77 -16.38
CA SER A 37 -19.58 -0.21 -15.31
C SER A 37 -18.30 -0.51 -14.54
N GLU A 38 -17.17 -0.62 -15.23
CA GLU A 38 -15.87 -0.83 -14.59
C GLU A 38 -15.42 0.39 -13.77
N CYS A 39 -15.69 1.60 -14.29
CA CYS A 39 -15.42 2.85 -13.60
C CYS A 39 -16.23 2.94 -12.29
N GLU A 40 -17.53 2.67 -12.36
CA GLU A 40 -18.43 2.68 -11.19
C GLU A 40 -17.97 1.68 -10.13
N LYS A 41 -17.65 0.43 -10.53
CA LYS A 41 -17.12 -0.59 -9.62
C LYS A 41 -15.85 -0.12 -8.90
N THR A 42 -14.96 0.53 -9.64
CA THR A 42 -13.70 1.06 -9.08
C THR A 42 -13.96 2.19 -8.09
N CYS A 43 -14.86 3.12 -8.41
CA CYS A 43 -15.27 4.20 -7.51
C CYS A 43 -15.87 3.65 -6.21
N ILE A 44 -16.79 2.69 -6.31
CA ILE A 44 -17.40 2.03 -5.14
C ILE A 44 -16.34 1.30 -4.31
N ALA A 45 -15.39 0.61 -4.95
CA ALA A 45 -14.31 -0.06 -4.24
C ALA A 45 -13.41 0.92 -3.49
N LEU A 46 -13.05 2.05 -4.11
CA LEU A 46 -12.26 3.11 -3.48
C LEU A 46 -13.02 3.75 -2.31
N GLU A 47 -14.31 3.99 -2.44
CA GLU A 47 -15.14 4.51 -1.36
C GLU A 47 -15.21 3.54 -0.16
N ARG A 48 -15.41 2.24 -0.43
CA ARG A 48 -15.39 1.20 0.60
C ARG A 48 -14.05 1.16 1.34
N LEU A 49 -12.96 1.27 0.59
CA LEU A 49 -11.60 1.33 1.15
C LEU A 49 -11.41 2.59 2.01
N ALA A 50 -11.97 3.73 1.60
CA ALA A 50 -11.79 5.02 2.29
C ALA A 50 -12.57 5.11 3.61
N ASN A 51 -13.64 4.32 3.72
CA ASN A 51 -14.54 4.33 4.87
C ASN A 51 -14.29 3.14 5.84
N ASP A 52 -13.20 2.39 5.63
CA ASP A 52 -12.85 1.19 6.40
C ASP A 52 -13.98 0.15 6.42
N HIS A 53 -14.76 0.05 5.33
CA HIS A 53 -15.99 -0.72 5.28
C HIS A 53 -15.76 -2.19 5.70
N TYR A 54 -14.73 -2.83 5.16
CA TYR A 54 -14.44 -4.24 5.45
C TYR A 54 -13.80 -4.46 6.82
N ARG A 55 -13.06 -3.48 7.33
CA ARG A 55 -12.54 -3.53 8.71
C ARG A 55 -13.69 -3.54 9.72
N LYS A 56 -14.73 -2.73 9.47
CA LYS A 56 -15.93 -2.67 10.33
C LYS A 56 -16.84 -3.88 10.15
N ARG A 57 -17.04 -4.33 8.90
CA ARG A 57 -17.91 -5.48 8.58
C ARG A 57 -17.35 -6.80 9.10
N TYR A 58 -16.03 -6.97 9.08
CA TYR A 58 -15.34 -8.18 9.52
C TYR A 58 -14.39 -7.84 10.65
N ALA A 59 -14.95 -7.44 11.80
CA ALA A 59 -14.17 -7.16 12.99
C ALA A 59 -13.39 -8.41 13.41
N ARG A 60 -12.09 -8.24 13.62
CA ARG A 60 -11.19 -9.31 14.09
C ARG A 60 -10.76 -8.99 15.51
N ILE A 61 -10.48 -10.05 16.27
CA ILE A 61 -9.72 -9.94 17.52
C ILE A 61 -8.30 -9.48 17.14
N ASP A 62 -7.67 -8.66 17.95
CA ASP A 62 -6.30 -8.20 17.73
C ASP A 62 -5.35 -9.41 17.73
N PHE A 63 -5.00 -9.84 16.51
CA PHE A 63 -4.11 -10.97 16.26
C PHE A 63 -3.06 -10.55 15.25
N SER A 64 -1.81 -10.87 15.55
CA SER A 64 -0.67 -10.62 14.68
C SER A 64 0.09 -11.92 14.47
N ALA A 65 0.23 -12.34 13.22
CA ALA A 65 0.99 -13.56 12.89
C ALA A 65 2.48 -13.44 13.26
N THR A 66 3.02 -12.22 13.29
CA THR A 66 4.40 -11.93 13.68
C THR A 66 4.58 -11.74 15.18
N GLY A 67 3.47 -11.66 15.95
CA GLY A 67 3.49 -11.24 17.35
C GLY A 67 3.79 -9.74 17.55
N LEU A 68 3.98 -8.98 16.48
CA LEU A 68 4.28 -7.54 16.54
C LEU A 68 3.01 -6.69 16.54
N THR A 69 3.08 -5.53 17.18
CA THR A 69 2.03 -4.50 17.07
C THR A 69 2.00 -3.89 15.67
N ALA A 70 0.91 -3.20 15.33
CA ALA A 70 0.79 -2.50 14.05
C ALA A 70 1.91 -1.46 13.85
N GLU A 71 2.32 -0.76 14.91
CA GLU A 71 3.39 0.22 14.88
C GLU A 71 4.76 -0.42 14.66
N GLN A 72 5.02 -1.56 15.31
CA GLN A 72 6.24 -2.33 15.10
C GLN A 72 6.31 -2.88 13.68
N CYS A 73 5.21 -3.43 13.15
CA CYS A 73 5.11 -3.83 11.74
C CYS A 73 5.33 -2.65 10.80
N LYS A 74 4.86 -1.46 11.15
CA LYS A 74 5.12 -0.24 10.37
C LYS A 74 6.62 0.07 10.32
N GLY A 75 7.31 0.01 11.46
CA GLY A 75 8.76 0.23 11.57
C GLY A 75 9.58 -0.79 10.79
N VAL A 76 9.26 -2.08 10.90
CA VAL A 76 9.93 -3.17 10.15
C VAL A 76 9.77 -2.99 8.64
N LEU A 77 8.66 -2.41 8.18
CA LEU A 77 8.41 -2.18 6.76
C LEU A 77 8.93 -0.82 6.25
N SER A 78 9.60 -0.02 7.09
CA SER A 78 10.21 1.25 6.69
C SER A 78 11.37 1.03 5.73
N ASP A 79 11.62 2.01 4.86
CA ASP A 79 12.74 1.99 3.92
C ASP A 79 14.08 1.87 4.65
N ASP A 80 14.24 2.56 5.79
CA ASP A 80 15.46 2.54 6.60
C ASP A 80 15.75 1.12 7.13
N PHE A 81 14.73 0.44 7.66
CA PHE A 81 14.89 -0.92 8.16
C PHE A 81 15.19 -1.92 7.04
N LEU A 82 14.53 -1.77 5.88
CA LEU A 82 14.80 -2.61 4.72
C LEU A 82 16.22 -2.39 4.18
N GLN A 83 16.71 -1.15 4.15
CA GLN A 83 18.09 -0.86 3.76
C GLN A 83 19.07 -1.55 4.70
N LEU A 84 18.88 -1.43 6.02
CA LEU A 84 19.71 -2.11 7.01
C LEU A 84 19.73 -3.63 6.82
N LEU A 85 18.59 -4.26 6.51
CA LEU A 85 18.54 -5.69 6.19
C LEU A 85 19.38 -6.02 4.94
N THR A 86 19.23 -5.25 3.86
CA THR A 86 20.00 -5.48 2.63
C THR A 86 21.51 -5.28 2.81
N GLU A 87 21.92 -4.35 3.67
CA GLU A 87 23.33 -4.12 3.99
C GLU A 87 23.91 -5.26 4.83
N ASN A 88 23.16 -5.75 5.81
CA ASN A 88 23.55 -6.89 6.64
C ASN A 88 23.69 -8.18 5.81
N GLU A 89 22.75 -8.45 4.89
CA GLU A 89 22.86 -9.59 3.98
C GLU A 89 24.13 -9.51 3.12
N LYS A 90 24.42 -8.34 2.53
CA LYS A 90 25.68 -8.11 1.79
C LYS A 90 26.92 -8.32 2.66
N GLY A 91 26.88 -7.88 3.93
CA GLY A 91 27.98 -8.06 4.89
C GLY A 91 28.17 -9.49 5.38
N ILE A 92 27.14 -10.33 5.31
CA ILE A 92 27.24 -11.78 5.56
C ILE A 92 27.80 -12.48 4.31
N VAL A 93 27.33 -12.14 3.12
CA VAL A 93 27.85 -12.68 1.85
C VAL A 93 29.35 -12.37 1.71
N ARG A 94 29.79 -11.13 1.96
CA ARG A 94 31.22 -10.75 1.95
C ARG A 94 32.09 -11.43 3.01
N ARG A 95 31.48 -12.02 4.05
CA ARG A 95 32.23 -12.79 5.07
C ARG A 95 32.31 -14.27 4.72
N LEU A 96 31.42 -14.77 3.87
CA LEU A 96 31.33 -16.18 3.48
C LEU A 96 32.01 -16.47 2.13
N PHE A 97 32.17 -15.47 1.28
CA PHE A 97 32.87 -15.50 -0.01
C PHE A 97 33.98 -14.47 -0.02
#